data_AF-A0AAV2PP69-F1
#
_entry.id   AF-A0AAV2PP69-F1
#
_cell.length_a   1.000
_cell.length_b   1.000
_cell.length_c   1.000
_cell.angle_alpha   90.00
_cell.angle_beta   90.00
_cell.angle_gamma   90.00
#
_symmetry.space_group_name_H-M   'P 1'
#
loop_
_entity.id
_entity.type
_entity.pdbx_description
1 polymer ?
#
loop_
_entity_poly.entity_id
_entity_poly.type
_entity_poly.pdbx_seq_one_letter_code
_entity_poly.pdbx_strand_id
1 'polypeptide(L)'
;AGDDQTVCGDEELHSWRLELARGHTEGGVGLQGLPGGDVNGFARVEEVVDMVTFVISTCSLGHAAANFQQFSQYSFIPNYPGIMMDPLPKEKKEYSEDDIRSLLPDKSTSLDIMVITRLLSMGATKSLGDFDVPYLYTPQGIKAALE
;
A
#
# COMPACT_ATOMS: atom_id res chain seq x y z
N ALA A 1 24.41 0.99 -18.86
CA ALA A 1 23.45 0.23 -18.04
C ALA A 1 24.27 -0.62 -17.08
N GLY A 2 23.86 -0.75 -15.83
CA GLY A 2 24.49 -1.72 -14.92
C GLY A 2 24.33 -3.13 -15.48
N ASP A 3 25.33 -3.98 -15.25
CA ASP A 3 25.29 -5.40 -15.58
C ASP A 3 25.13 -6.23 -14.31
N ASP A 4 24.84 -7.52 -14.48
CA ASP A 4 24.65 -8.45 -13.36
C ASP A 4 25.89 -8.53 -12.45
N GLN A 5 27.09 -8.31 -13.02
CA GLN A 5 28.33 -8.29 -12.24
C GLN A 5 28.39 -7.09 -11.31
N THR A 6 27.92 -5.93 -11.76
CA THR A 6 27.81 -4.72 -10.94
C THR A 6 26.80 -4.93 -9.81
N VAL A 7 25.66 -5.57 -10.09
CA VAL A 7 24.63 -5.89 -9.07
C VAL A 7 25.18 -6.86 -8.02
N CYS A 8 25.90 -7.90 -8.43
CA CYS A 8 26.52 -8.87 -7.51
C CYS A 8 27.58 -8.22 -6.59
N GLY A 9 28.21 -7.13 -7.04
CA GLY A 9 29.25 -6.43 -6.29
C GLY A 9 28.73 -5.27 -5.43
N ASP A 10 27.43 -5.00 -5.44
CA ASP A 10 26.83 -3.87 -4.72
C ASP A 10 26.42 -4.27 -3.29
N GLU A 11 27.33 -4.00 -2.34
CA GLU A 11 27.13 -4.33 -0.92
C GLU A 11 25.96 -3.54 -0.29
N GLU A 12 25.70 -2.32 -0.76
CA GLU A 12 24.60 -1.49 -0.24
C GLU A 12 23.25 -2.07 -0.66
N LEU A 13 23.13 -2.45 -1.92
CA LEU A 13 21.92 -3.06 -2.47
C LEU A 13 21.63 -4.44 -1.85
N HIS A 14 22.68 -5.24 -1.60
CA HIS A 14 22.54 -6.51 -0.87
C HIS A 14 22.09 -6.30 0.56
N SER A 15 22.70 -5.33 1.26
CA SER A 15 22.34 -4.97 2.63
C SER A 15 20.89 -4.49 2.72
N TRP A 16 20.44 -3.68 1.77
CA TRP A 16 19.06 -3.24 1.68
C TRP A 16 18.08 -4.41 1.57
N ARG A 17 18.34 -5.38 0.68
CA ARG A 17 17.50 -6.58 0.54
C ARG A 17 17.48 -7.44 1.81
N LEU A 18 18.63 -7.58 2.48
CA LEU A 18 18.72 -8.31 3.74
C LEU A 18 17.92 -7.62 4.86
N GLU A 19 17.92 -6.30 4.92
CA GLU A 19 17.13 -5.52 5.89
C GLU A 19 15.63 -5.68 5.65
N LEU A 20 15.21 -5.68 4.38
CA LEU A 20 13.82 -5.94 4.00
C LEU A 20 13.36 -7.36 4.41
N ALA A 21 14.21 -8.37 4.23
CA ALA A 21 13.89 -9.75 4.59
C ALA A 21 13.92 -10.00 6.11
N ARG A 22 14.81 -9.31 6.82
CA ARG A 22 15.05 -9.51 8.26
C ARG A 22 13.76 -9.34 9.06
N GLY A 23 13.51 -10.24 10.02
CA GLY A 23 12.29 -10.22 10.81
C GLY A 23 12.11 -8.94 11.65
N HIS A 24 10.86 -8.59 11.93
CA HIS A 24 10.50 -7.42 12.75
C HIS A 24 11.18 -7.42 14.12
N THR A 25 11.29 -8.58 14.77
CA THR A 25 11.94 -8.73 16.09
C THR A 25 13.44 -8.47 16.05
N GLU A 26 14.05 -8.49 14.87
CA GLU A 26 15.47 -8.24 14.63
C GLU A 26 15.71 -6.84 14.02
N GLY A 27 14.65 -6.02 13.93
CA GLY A 27 14.71 -4.65 13.42
C GLY A 27 14.57 -4.51 11.91
N GLY A 28 14.12 -5.55 11.19
CA GLY A 28 13.81 -5.47 9.76
C GLY A 28 12.31 -5.41 9.45
N VAL A 29 11.94 -5.64 8.18
CA VAL A 29 10.55 -5.56 7.69
C VAL A 29 9.86 -6.94 7.60
N GLY A 30 10.63 -8.02 7.59
CA GLY A 30 10.11 -9.39 7.52
C GLY A 30 9.42 -9.75 6.21
N LEU A 31 9.72 -9.03 5.11
CA LEU A 31 9.14 -9.30 3.80
C LEU A 31 9.55 -10.68 3.30
N GLN A 32 8.57 -11.45 2.86
CA GLN A 32 8.75 -12.80 2.33
C GLN A 32 8.65 -12.80 0.81
N GLY A 33 9.34 -13.74 0.15
CA GLY A 33 9.27 -13.90 -1.30
C GLY A 33 9.98 -12.79 -2.09
N LEU A 34 10.99 -12.14 -1.48
CA LEU A 34 11.81 -11.16 -2.17
C LEU A 34 12.65 -11.82 -3.27
N PRO A 35 12.87 -11.17 -4.43
CA PRO A 35 13.83 -11.63 -5.42
C PRO A 35 15.26 -11.74 -4.86
N GLY A 36 16.11 -12.50 -5.55
CA GLY A 36 17.47 -12.80 -5.09
C GLY A 36 17.53 -13.81 -3.94
N GLY A 37 18.75 -14.13 -3.49
CA GLY A 37 19.01 -15.15 -2.48
C GLY A 37 19.10 -14.60 -1.05
N ASP A 38 18.72 -15.44 -0.08
CA ASP A 38 18.71 -15.11 1.36
C ASP A 38 20.06 -14.74 1.96
N VAL A 39 21.14 -15.18 1.31
CA VAL A 39 22.51 -14.91 1.73
C VAL A 39 23.23 -14.01 0.74
N ASN A 40 23.00 -14.20 -0.56
CA ASN A 40 23.80 -13.60 -1.63
C ASN A 40 23.17 -12.33 -2.23
N GLY A 41 22.03 -11.87 -1.71
CA GLY A 41 21.38 -10.67 -2.24
C GLY A 41 20.82 -10.85 -3.65
N PHE A 42 20.70 -9.74 -4.38
CA PHE A 42 20.36 -9.77 -5.80
C PHE A 42 21.57 -10.19 -6.63
N ALA A 43 21.35 -11.04 -7.61
CA ALA A 43 22.36 -11.48 -8.56
C ALA A 43 22.15 -10.92 -9.97
N ARG A 44 20.93 -10.47 -10.27
CA ARG A 44 20.55 -10.01 -11.62
C ARG A 44 19.89 -8.65 -11.61
N VAL A 45 20.13 -7.86 -12.65
CA VAL A 45 19.47 -6.56 -12.83
C VAL A 45 17.96 -6.70 -12.83
N GLU A 46 17.42 -7.78 -13.41
CA GLU A 46 15.97 -8.02 -13.44
C GLU A 46 15.35 -8.16 -12.04
N GLU A 47 16.05 -8.78 -11.09
CA GLU A 47 15.55 -8.95 -9.72
C GLU A 47 15.43 -7.60 -8.99
N VAL A 48 16.36 -6.70 -9.27
CA VAL A 48 16.35 -5.33 -8.73
C VAL A 48 15.21 -4.53 -9.37
N VAL A 49 15.03 -4.65 -10.69
CA VAL A 49 13.92 -4.01 -11.42
C VAL A 49 12.59 -4.48 -10.86
N ASP A 50 12.40 -5.78 -10.65
CA ASP A 50 11.17 -6.34 -10.08
C ASP A 50 10.93 -5.80 -8.67
N MET A 51 11.95 -5.76 -7.81
CA MET A 51 11.83 -5.27 -6.45
C MET A 51 11.47 -3.77 -6.40
N VAL A 52 12.18 -2.94 -7.15
CA VAL A 52 11.92 -1.48 -7.17
C VAL A 52 10.56 -1.19 -7.80
N THR A 53 10.17 -1.92 -8.84
CA THR A 53 8.84 -1.83 -9.45
C THR A 53 7.74 -2.18 -8.44
N PHE A 54 7.94 -3.24 -7.65
CA PHE A 54 7.02 -3.62 -6.58
C PHE A 54 6.87 -2.51 -5.53
N VAL A 55 7.97 -1.92 -5.07
CA VAL A 55 7.94 -0.82 -4.08
C VAL A 55 7.20 0.40 -4.65
N ILE A 56 7.59 0.87 -5.84
CA ILE A 56 6.95 2.02 -6.49
C ILE A 56 5.45 1.75 -6.66
N SER A 57 5.08 0.60 -7.22
CA SER A 57 3.69 0.26 -7.52
C SER A 57 2.85 0.14 -6.24
N THR A 58 3.38 -0.47 -5.19
CA THR A 58 2.67 -0.64 -3.91
C THR A 58 2.43 0.70 -3.23
N CYS A 59 3.47 1.53 -3.14
CA CYS A 59 3.41 2.83 -2.46
C CYS A 59 2.63 3.91 -3.25
N SER A 60 2.38 3.70 -4.54
CA SER A 60 1.63 4.63 -5.38
C SER A 60 0.30 4.05 -5.86
N LEU A 61 0.30 3.23 -6.91
CA LEU A 61 -0.91 2.64 -7.50
C LEU A 61 -1.72 1.85 -6.48
N GLY A 62 -1.06 0.97 -5.72
CA GLY A 62 -1.69 0.13 -4.70
C GLY A 62 -2.36 0.96 -3.62
N HIS A 63 -1.63 1.94 -3.06
CA HIS A 63 -2.17 2.88 -2.08
C HIS A 63 -3.37 3.67 -2.65
N ALA A 64 -3.23 4.26 -3.83
CA ALA A 64 -4.31 5.05 -4.46
C ALA A 64 -5.58 4.21 -4.68
N ALA A 65 -5.43 2.97 -5.17
CA ALA A 65 -6.54 2.06 -5.42
C ALA A 65 -7.30 1.68 -4.13
N ALA A 66 -6.58 1.44 -3.03
CA ALA A 66 -7.19 1.09 -1.75
C ALA A 66 -7.76 2.30 -0.99
N ASN A 67 -7.21 3.50 -1.21
CA ASN A 67 -7.44 4.64 -0.33
C ASN A 67 -8.41 5.70 -0.91
N PHE A 68 -8.28 6.07 -2.18
CA PHE A 68 -9.01 7.23 -2.72
C PHE A 68 -10.50 6.96 -3.01
N GLN A 69 -10.93 5.71 -2.98
CA GLN A 69 -12.34 5.32 -3.14
C GLN A 69 -13.04 5.08 -1.80
N GLN A 70 -12.37 5.24 -0.66
CA GLN A 70 -12.99 4.98 0.65
C GLN A 70 -14.26 5.82 0.85
N PHE A 71 -14.24 7.12 0.53
CA PHE A 71 -15.44 7.93 0.68
C PHE A 71 -16.56 7.50 -0.27
N SER A 72 -16.26 7.22 -1.54
CA SER A 72 -17.31 6.82 -2.52
C SER A 72 -17.96 5.48 -2.16
N GLN A 73 -17.21 4.56 -1.54
CA GLN A 73 -17.70 3.23 -1.19
C GLN A 73 -18.30 3.15 0.22
N TYR A 74 -17.70 3.84 1.20
CA TYR A 74 -17.99 3.65 2.63
C TYR A 74 -18.85 4.77 3.24
N SER A 75 -19.01 5.90 2.56
CA SER A 75 -19.85 7.00 3.08
C SER A 75 -21.33 6.65 3.12
N PHE A 76 -21.77 5.68 2.31
CA PHE A 76 -23.09 5.06 2.43
C PHE A 76 -22.99 3.79 3.28
N ILE A 77 -23.12 3.96 4.59
CA ILE A 77 -22.90 2.92 5.61
C ILE A 77 -23.62 1.59 5.31
N PRO A 78 -24.90 1.56 4.87
CA PRO A 78 -25.57 0.28 4.57
C PRO A 78 -24.93 -0.52 3.43
N ASN A 79 -24.21 0.12 2.51
CA ASN A 79 -23.51 -0.57 1.41
C ASN A 79 -22.22 -1.25 1.87
N TYR A 80 -21.49 -0.64 2.82
CA TYR A 80 -20.24 -1.19 3.32
C TYR A 80 -20.04 -0.85 4.80
N PRO A 81 -20.70 -1.58 5.71
CA PRO A 81 -20.56 -1.35 7.15
C PRO A 81 -19.20 -1.87 7.63
N GLY A 82 -18.28 -0.95 7.91
CA GLY A 82 -16.95 -1.28 8.44
C GLY A 82 -16.95 -1.82 9.88
N ILE A 83 -18.07 -1.66 10.60
CA ILE A 83 -18.30 -2.19 11.94
C ILE A 83 -19.77 -2.58 12.10
N MET A 84 -20.01 -3.65 12.85
CA MET A 84 -21.34 -4.08 13.28
C MET A 84 -21.45 -3.87 14.80
N MET A 85 -22.51 -3.22 15.26
CA MET A 85 -22.68 -2.85 16.67
C MET A 85 -23.12 -4.02 17.55
N ASP A 86 -23.75 -5.02 16.93
CA ASP A 86 -24.32 -6.19 17.60
C ASP A 86 -23.93 -7.50 16.89
N PRO A 87 -24.01 -8.65 17.57
CA PRO A 87 -23.73 -9.95 16.99
C PRO A 87 -24.61 -10.24 15.77
N LEU A 88 -24.02 -10.87 14.76
CA LEU A 88 -24.76 -11.26 13.57
C LEU A 88 -25.92 -12.20 13.91
N PRO A 89 -27.11 -12.01 13.30
CA PRO A 89 -28.25 -12.87 13.56
C PRO A 89 -27.98 -14.33 13.18
N LYS A 90 -28.39 -15.26 14.04
CA LYS A 90 -28.11 -16.71 13.89
C LYS A 90 -29.33 -17.52 13.46
N GLU A 91 -30.50 -16.92 13.51
CA GLU A 91 -31.78 -17.57 13.22
C GLU A 91 -32.35 -17.10 11.89
N LYS A 92 -32.95 -18.01 11.14
CA LYS A 92 -33.71 -17.68 9.94
C LYS A 92 -35.13 -17.30 10.35
N LYS A 93 -35.39 -16.00 10.47
CA LYS A 93 -36.69 -15.42 10.77
C LYS A 93 -36.86 -14.11 10.02
N GLU A 94 -38.06 -13.53 10.07
CA GLU A 94 -38.29 -12.18 9.59
C GLU A 94 -37.63 -11.18 10.55
N TYR A 95 -36.84 -10.26 9.99
CA TYR A 95 -36.22 -9.15 10.71
C TYR A 95 -36.90 -7.85 10.29
N SER A 96 -37.17 -7.00 11.27
CA SER A 96 -37.66 -5.65 11.05
C SER A 96 -36.55 -4.70 10.58
N GLU A 97 -36.92 -3.51 10.11
CA GLU A 97 -35.96 -2.46 9.80
C GLU A 97 -35.18 -2.02 11.05
N ASP A 98 -35.83 -1.98 12.22
CA ASP A 98 -35.19 -1.64 13.49
C ASP A 98 -34.14 -2.69 13.91
N ASP A 99 -34.42 -3.98 13.65
CA ASP A 99 -33.43 -5.04 13.86
C ASP A 99 -32.19 -4.80 13.01
N ILE A 100 -32.34 -4.47 11.72
CA ILE A 100 -31.21 -4.16 10.84
C ILE A 100 -30.49 -2.89 11.28
N ARG A 101 -31.24 -1.84 11.65
CA ARG A 101 -30.70 -0.57 12.11
C ARG A 101 -29.86 -0.71 13.36
N SER A 102 -30.26 -1.59 14.28
CA SER A 102 -29.51 -1.87 15.53
C SER A 102 -28.13 -2.47 15.26
N LEU A 103 -27.97 -3.22 14.17
CA LEU A 103 -26.69 -3.80 13.78
C LEU A 103 -25.73 -2.76 13.17
N LEU A 104 -26.27 -1.68 12.60
CA LEU A 104 -25.48 -0.64 11.94
C LEU A 104 -24.96 0.41 12.93
N PRO A 105 -23.87 1.11 12.58
CA PRO A 105 -23.37 2.24 13.37
C PRO A 105 -24.45 3.29 13.65
N ASP A 106 -24.42 3.86 14.84
CA ASP A 106 -25.30 4.97 15.18
C ASP A 106 -24.95 6.24 14.37
N LYS A 107 -25.75 7.30 14.57
CA LYS A 107 -25.58 8.54 13.80
C LYS A 107 -24.21 9.18 14.03
N SER A 108 -23.71 9.18 15.27
CA SER A 108 -22.42 9.81 15.59
C SER A 108 -21.28 9.06 14.89
N THR A 109 -21.26 7.75 15.06
CA THR A 109 -20.25 6.85 14.49
C THR A 109 -20.30 6.89 12.97
N SER A 110 -21.50 6.92 12.38
CA SER A 110 -21.67 7.06 10.93
C SER A 110 -21.06 8.36 10.40
N LEU A 111 -21.28 9.49 11.09
CA LEU A 111 -20.68 10.77 10.71
C LEU A 111 -19.15 10.74 10.84
N ASP A 112 -18.62 10.13 11.89
CA ASP A 112 -17.17 9.98 12.06
C ASP A 112 -16.54 9.15 10.94
N ILE A 113 -17.17 8.03 10.55
CA ILE A 113 -16.74 7.21 9.40
C ILE A 113 -16.75 8.05 8.12
N MET A 114 -17.83 8.81 7.86
CA MET A 114 -17.93 9.66 6.67
C MET A 114 -16.83 10.74 6.65
N VAL A 115 -16.52 11.36 7.79
CA VAL A 115 -15.46 12.37 7.89
C VAL A 115 -14.08 11.75 7.64
N ILE A 116 -13.76 10.63 8.31
CA ILE A 116 -12.46 9.95 8.17
C ILE A 116 -12.26 9.50 6.73
N THR A 117 -13.23 8.79 6.16
CA THR A 117 -13.14 8.29 4.78
C THR A 117 -13.04 9.42 3.76
N ARG A 118 -13.70 10.56 4.00
CA ARG A 118 -13.53 11.76 3.19
C ARG A 118 -12.11 12.29 3.24
N LEU A 119 -11.55 12.45 4.45
CA LEU A 119 -10.19 12.95 4.65
C LEU A 119 -9.16 12.02 4.00
N LEU A 120 -9.30 10.71 4.19
CA LEU A 120 -8.41 9.72 3.58
C LEU A 120 -8.52 9.70 2.05
N SER A 121 -9.71 9.96 1.49
CA SER A 121 -9.90 10.04 0.04
C SER A 121 -9.45 11.36 -0.59
N MET A 122 -9.03 12.37 0.18
CA MET A 122 -8.51 13.60 -0.38
C MET A 122 -7.14 13.36 -1.02
N GLY A 123 -7.01 13.70 -2.30
CA GLY A 123 -5.76 13.64 -3.06
C GLY A 123 -4.78 14.76 -2.69
N ALA A 124 -4.36 14.82 -1.43
CA ALA A 124 -3.37 15.79 -0.96
C ALA A 124 -1.92 15.43 -1.35
N THR A 125 -1.74 14.49 -2.29
CA THR A 125 -0.44 13.98 -2.74
C THR A 125 -0.18 14.37 -4.18
N LYS A 126 1.09 14.31 -4.62
CA LYS A 126 1.46 14.48 -6.02
C LYS A 126 1.05 13.27 -6.86
N SER A 127 0.89 13.50 -8.16
CA SER A 127 0.70 12.44 -9.14
C SER A 127 1.97 11.61 -9.28
N LEU A 128 1.84 10.35 -9.69
CA LEU A 128 2.99 9.49 -9.98
C LEU A 128 3.86 10.15 -11.06
N GLY A 129 5.17 10.26 -10.80
CA GLY A 129 6.15 10.91 -11.69
C GLY A 129 6.34 12.41 -11.47
N ASP A 130 5.50 13.09 -10.67
CA ASP A 130 5.69 14.50 -10.30
C ASP A 130 6.55 14.59 -9.03
N PHE A 131 7.87 14.64 -9.22
CA PHE A 131 8.87 14.69 -8.14
C PHE A 131 9.14 16.13 -7.67
N ASP A 132 8.98 16.40 -6.38
CA ASP A 132 9.25 17.72 -5.78
C ASP A 132 10.74 18.10 -5.78
N VAL A 133 11.62 17.09 -5.71
CA VAL A 133 13.08 17.28 -5.64
C VAL A 133 13.76 16.45 -6.73
N PRO A 134 14.57 17.06 -7.61
CA PRO A 134 15.29 16.35 -8.64
C PRO A 134 16.54 15.67 -8.03
N TYR A 135 16.44 14.38 -7.72
CA TYR A 135 17.57 13.56 -7.28
C TYR A 135 18.36 12.95 -8.44
N LEU A 136 17.82 13.00 -9.66
CA LEU A 136 18.51 12.50 -10.86
C LEU A 136 19.21 13.67 -11.57
N TYR A 137 20.55 13.62 -11.61
CA TYR A 137 21.37 14.68 -12.21
C TYR A 137 22.04 14.28 -13.52
N THR A 138 22.06 12.98 -13.86
CA THR A 138 22.63 12.51 -15.12
C THR A 138 21.67 12.81 -16.28
N PRO A 139 22.15 13.06 -17.51
CA PRO A 139 21.27 13.30 -18.66
C PRO A 139 20.27 12.16 -18.90
N GLN A 140 20.71 10.91 -18.69
CA GLN A 140 19.85 9.73 -18.81
C GLN A 140 18.78 9.69 -17.71
N GLY A 141 19.15 10.00 -16.46
CA GLY A 141 18.21 10.02 -15.34
C GLY A 141 17.18 11.13 -15.45
N ILE A 142 17.59 12.33 -15.84
CA ILE A 142 16.68 13.46 -16.09
C ILE A 142 15.70 13.10 -17.21
N LYS A 143 16.19 12.53 -18.32
CA LYS A 143 15.34 12.09 -19.42
C LYS A 143 14.31 11.05 -18.93
N ALA A 144 14.74 10.05 -18.16
CA ALA A 144 13.85 9.02 -17.63
C ALA A 144 12.78 9.55 -16.66
N ALA A 145 13.03 10.65 -15.95
CA ALA A 145 12.04 11.26 -15.06
C ALA A 145 11.02 12.17 -15.78
N LEU A 146 11.29 12.55 -17.04
CA LEU A 146 10.43 13.43 -17.83
C LEU A 146 9.56 12.69 -18.87
N GLU A 147 9.85 11.40 -19.10
CA GLU A 147 9.10 10.50 -19.99
C GLU A 147 8.01 9.76 -19.21
#